data_AF-A0A9N9CHL7-F1
#
_entry.id   AF-A0A9N9CHL7-F1
#
_cell.length_a   1.000
_cell.length_b   1.000
_cell.length_c   1.000
_cell.angle_alpha   90.00
_cell.angle_beta   90.00
_cell.angle_gamma   90.00
#
_symmetry.space_group_name_H-M   'P 1'
#
loop_
_entity.id
_entity.type
_entity.pdbx_description
1 polymer ?
#
loop_
_entity_poly.entity_id
_entity_poly.type
_entity_poly.pdbx_seq_one_letter_code
_entity_poly.pdbx_strand_id
1 'polypeptide(L)'
;MVINIDVATAVKNFLLNYAEVHGLPSPVRNVNRVTQSIIFLPAEMSYRSVHRDFLAGLEENSKLRALKYDAFRKLWHQLPYIQIMSPRTDLCDTCQQLRNDLQFKARKEEDAQDLLKRYKEHLAKAKLERNYYNKNTKLAEEQRKFINQNYSILKGKIGKIYYLSARKVHLFGIQDEAVHEQINYVLDENELLGKGPNESNLLPYFNL
;
A
#
# COMPACT_ATOMS: atom_id res chain seq x y z
N MET A 1 -37.19 8.67 -1.74
CA MET A 1 -37.49 7.71 -0.66
C MET A 1 -36.81 8.23 0.59
N VAL A 2 -37.56 8.82 1.51
CA VAL A 2 -37.02 9.35 2.77
C VAL A 2 -36.65 8.13 3.62
N ILE A 3 -35.36 7.95 3.87
CA ILE A 3 -34.88 6.88 4.75
C ILE A 3 -35.15 7.33 6.18
N ASN A 4 -35.81 6.48 6.97
CA ASN A 4 -36.09 6.74 8.38
C ASN A 4 -34.75 6.96 9.15
N ILE A 5 -34.68 8.01 9.96
CA ILE A 5 -33.48 8.40 10.72
C ILE A 5 -33.02 7.30 11.69
N ASP A 6 -33.94 6.52 12.25
CA ASP A 6 -33.64 5.40 13.13
C ASP A 6 -32.92 4.28 12.37
N VAL A 7 -33.36 4.03 11.13
CA VAL A 7 -32.75 3.04 10.22
C VAL A 7 -31.35 3.49 9.82
N ALA A 8 -31.19 4.77 9.48
CA ALA A 8 -29.87 5.33 9.15
C ALA A 8 -28.90 5.22 10.33
N THR A 9 -29.37 5.49 11.55
CA THR A 9 -28.58 5.39 12.78
C THR A 9 -28.17 3.94 13.08
N ALA A 10 -29.10 2.99 12.94
CA ALA A 10 -28.81 1.57 13.14
C ALA A 10 -27.76 1.03 12.16
N VAL A 11 -27.87 1.38 10.88
CA VAL A 11 -26.88 0.99 9.85
C VAL A 11 -25.53 1.64 10.12
N LYS A 12 -25.51 2.92 10.51
CA LYS A 12 -24.26 3.61 10.85
C LYS A 12 -23.56 2.94 12.04
N ASN A 13 -24.29 2.67 13.12
CA ASN A 13 -23.73 2.02 14.31
C ASN A 13 -23.21 0.62 13.98
N PHE A 14 -23.96 -0.15 13.18
CA PHE A 14 -23.49 -1.45 12.70
C PHE A 14 -22.18 -1.32 11.92
N LEU A 15 -22.10 -0.41 10.94
CA LEU A 15 -20.90 -0.24 10.11
C LEU A 15 -19.68 0.21 10.93
N LEU A 16 -19.88 1.07 11.94
CA LEU A 16 -18.81 1.48 12.85
C LEU A 16 -18.28 0.30 13.66
N ASN A 17 -19.19 -0.48 14.27
CA ASN A 17 -18.80 -1.68 15.03
C ASN A 17 -18.15 -2.73 14.13
N TYR A 18 -18.67 -2.91 12.91
CA TYR A 18 -18.12 -3.85 11.94
C TYR A 18 -16.71 -3.42 11.51
N ALA A 19 -16.48 -2.13 11.30
CA ALA A 19 -15.16 -1.58 11.00
C ALA A 19 -14.21 -1.61 12.20
N GLU A 20 -14.70 -1.55 13.42
CA GLU A 20 -13.87 -1.74 14.63
C GLU A 20 -13.40 -3.19 14.77
N VAL A 21 -14.27 -4.16 14.50
CA VAL A 21 -13.96 -5.59 14.62
C VAL A 21 -13.08 -6.10 13.48
N HIS A 22 -13.37 -5.67 12.24
CA HIS A 22 -12.74 -6.23 11.05
C HIS A 22 -11.79 -5.27 10.35
N GLY A 23 -11.86 -3.98 10.65
CA GLY A 23 -11.13 -2.95 9.92
C GLY A 23 -9.69 -2.79 10.38
N LEU A 24 -8.84 -2.40 9.44
CA LEU A 24 -7.46 -2.00 9.68
C LEU A 24 -7.34 -0.49 9.46
N PRO A 25 -6.73 0.27 10.39
CA PRO A 25 -6.47 1.68 10.16
C PRO A 25 -5.51 1.85 8.99
N SER A 26 -5.70 2.90 8.20
CA SER A 26 -4.79 3.22 7.10
C SER A 26 -3.34 3.36 7.61
N PRO A 27 -2.35 2.68 6.99
CA PRO A 27 -0.95 2.81 7.36
C PRO A 27 -0.37 4.19 7.02
N VAL A 28 -1.08 4.98 6.22
CA VAL A 28 -0.69 6.36 5.90
C VAL A 28 -0.84 7.21 7.15
N ARG A 29 0.29 7.71 7.68
CA ARG A 29 0.29 8.81 8.66
C ARG A 29 -0.49 9.97 8.04
N ASN A 30 -1.72 10.21 8.51
CA ASN A 30 -2.52 11.36 8.12
C ASN A 30 -1.71 12.63 8.43
N VAL A 31 -1.08 13.21 7.40
CA VAL A 31 -0.30 14.46 7.52
C VAL A 31 -1.22 15.65 7.88
N ASN A 32 -2.53 15.51 7.64
CA ASN A 32 -3.54 16.49 8.00
C ASN A 32 -4.35 16.01 9.21
N ARG A 33 -4.18 16.68 10.36
CA ARG A 33 -4.91 16.45 11.62
C ARG A 33 -6.45 16.60 11.52
N VAL A 34 -6.97 16.98 10.35
CA VAL A 34 -8.37 17.42 10.15
C VAL A 34 -9.25 16.32 9.54
N THR A 35 -8.67 15.33 8.86
CA THR A 35 -9.44 14.26 8.20
C THR A 35 -9.56 13.04 9.09
N GLN A 36 -10.79 12.56 9.29
CA GLN A 36 -11.07 11.29 9.98
C GLN A 36 -10.23 10.16 9.37
N SER A 37 -9.55 9.38 10.22
CA SER A 37 -8.71 8.26 9.77
C SER A 37 -9.53 7.26 8.97
N ILE A 38 -9.03 6.89 7.80
CA ILE A 38 -9.68 5.89 6.95
C ILE A 38 -9.45 4.51 7.58
N ILE A 39 -10.54 3.75 7.71
CA ILE A 39 -10.56 2.36 8.15
C ILE A 39 -10.85 1.49 6.92
N PHE A 40 -10.01 0.50 6.72
CA PHE A 40 -10.08 -0.43 5.60
C PHE A 40 -10.60 -1.78 6.06
N LEU A 41 -11.75 -2.20 5.53
CA LEU A 41 -12.24 -3.57 5.62
C LEU A 41 -11.46 -4.49 4.68
N PRO A 42 -11.27 -5.77 5.05
CA PRO A 42 -10.55 -6.75 4.24
C PRO A 42 -11.08 -6.89 2.81
N ALA A 43 -10.20 -7.25 1.88
CA ALA A 43 -10.50 -7.29 0.45
C ALA A 43 -11.43 -8.46 0.05
N GLU A 44 -11.53 -9.50 0.88
CA GLU A 44 -12.48 -10.58 0.75
C GLU A 44 -13.93 -10.14 1.02
N MET A 45 -14.11 -8.98 1.66
CA MET A 45 -15.42 -8.44 1.94
C MET A 45 -15.99 -7.70 0.72
N SER A 46 -17.31 -7.67 0.64
CA SER A 46 -18.05 -6.87 -0.33
C SER A 46 -19.20 -6.16 0.37
N TYR A 47 -19.69 -5.07 -0.22
CA TYR A 47 -20.92 -4.42 0.26
C TYR A 47 -22.07 -5.42 0.49
N ARG A 48 -22.14 -6.47 -0.34
CA ARG A 48 -23.16 -7.50 -0.27
C ARG A 48 -22.91 -8.51 0.86
N SER A 49 -21.67 -8.91 1.13
CA SER A 49 -21.38 -9.80 2.26
C SER A 49 -21.66 -9.11 3.58
N VAL A 50 -21.23 -7.86 3.73
CA VAL A 50 -21.48 -7.07 4.94
C VAL A 50 -22.97 -6.78 5.14
N HIS A 51 -23.73 -6.53 4.07
CA HIS A 51 -25.20 -6.41 4.14
C HIS A 51 -25.87 -7.72 4.59
N ARG A 52 -25.36 -8.88 4.15
CA ARG A 52 -25.84 -10.18 4.62
C ARG A 52 -25.54 -10.37 6.11
N ASP A 53 -24.34 -10.01 6.55
CA ASP A 53 -23.95 -10.11 7.96
C ASP A 53 -24.80 -9.16 8.83
N PHE A 54 -25.09 -7.96 8.33
CA PHE A 54 -26.05 -7.03 8.94
C PHE A 54 -27.42 -7.69 9.14
N LEU A 55 -27.98 -8.29 8.08
CA LEU A 55 -29.28 -8.95 8.16
C LEU A 55 -29.28 -10.18 9.07
N ALA A 56 -28.19 -10.94 9.10
CA ALA A 56 -28.04 -12.10 9.97
C ALA A 56 -28.01 -11.74 11.46
N GLY A 57 -27.49 -10.57 11.80
CA GLY A 57 -27.47 -10.05 13.18
C GLY A 57 -28.79 -9.45 13.68
N LEU A 58 -29.83 -9.37 12.83
CA LEU A 58 -31.13 -8.82 13.22
C LEU A 58 -32.10 -9.89 13.71
N GLU A 59 -32.86 -9.56 14.75
CA GLU A 59 -34.02 -10.34 15.19
C GLU A 59 -35.03 -10.58 14.05
N GLU A 60 -35.72 -11.72 14.07
CA GLU A 60 -36.64 -12.14 13.00
C GLU A 60 -37.76 -11.13 12.72
N ASN A 61 -38.25 -10.46 13.76
CA ASN A 61 -39.33 -9.48 13.67
C ASN A 61 -38.85 -8.03 13.43
N SER A 62 -37.54 -7.83 13.21
CA SER A 62 -37.00 -6.50 13.03
C SER A 62 -37.44 -5.88 11.71
N LYS A 63 -38.02 -4.67 11.77
CA LYS A 63 -38.37 -3.86 10.59
C LYS A 63 -37.14 -3.58 9.70
N LEU A 64 -35.94 -3.65 10.27
CA LEU A 64 -34.67 -3.47 9.55
C LEU A 64 -34.39 -4.60 8.54
N ARG A 65 -35.02 -5.78 8.68
CA ARG A 65 -34.88 -6.87 7.70
C ARG A 65 -35.48 -6.53 6.34
N ALA A 66 -36.42 -5.57 6.28
CA ALA A 66 -36.96 -5.07 5.02
C ALA A 66 -36.01 -4.09 4.29
N LEU A 67 -34.86 -3.74 4.90
CA LEU A 67 -33.89 -2.83 4.29
C LEU A 67 -33.24 -3.45 3.06
N LYS A 68 -33.56 -2.87 1.89
CA LYS A 68 -32.97 -3.27 0.61
C LYS A 68 -31.48 -2.96 0.58
N TYR A 69 -30.73 -3.81 -0.12
CA TYR A 69 -29.29 -3.65 -0.38
C TYR A 69 -28.92 -2.24 -0.88
N ASP A 70 -29.68 -1.69 -1.83
CA ASP A 70 -29.37 -0.35 -2.38
C ASP A 70 -29.51 0.77 -1.35
N ALA A 71 -30.46 0.64 -0.42
CA ALA A 71 -30.63 1.61 0.66
C ALA A 71 -29.49 1.50 1.69
N PHE A 72 -29.11 0.27 2.05
CA PHE A 72 -27.94 0.01 2.89
C PHE A 72 -26.66 0.58 2.26
N ARG A 73 -26.42 0.31 0.98
CA ARG A 73 -25.26 0.82 0.25
C ARG A 73 -25.23 2.34 0.17
N LYS A 74 -26.38 2.99 -0.03
CA LYS A 74 -26.49 4.47 -0.01
C LYS A 74 -26.12 5.05 1.35
N LEU A 75 -26.53 4.42 2.45
CA LEU A 75 -26.17 4.83 3.80
C LEU A 75 -24.68 4.64 4.07
N TRP A 76 -24.09 3.54 3.60
CA TRP A 76 -22.64 3.34 3.71
C TRP A 76 -21.88 4.43 2.95
N HIS A 77 -22.29 4.82 1.74
CA HIS A 77 -21.63 5.91 1.01
C HIS A 77 -21.60 7.26 1.73
N GLN A 78 -22.42 7.46 2.78
CA GLN A 78 -22.35 8.64 3.66
C GLN A 78 -21.20 8.55 4.70
N LEU A 79 -20.51 7.42 4.79
CA LEU A 79 -19.37 7.13 5.67
C LEU A 79 -18.11 6.87 4.82
N PRO A 80 -17.56 7.88 4.13
CA PRO A 80 -16.45 7.70 3.19
C PRO A 80 -15.13 7.24 3.83
N TYR A 81 -15.05 7.28 5.16
CA TYR A 81 -13.91 6.82 5.95
C TYR A 81 -13.93 5.31 6.22
N ILE A 82 -15.00 4.58 5.89
CA ILE A 82 -15.04 3.11 5.95
C ILE A 82 -15.01 2.58 4.51
N GLN A 83 -13.89 2.00 4.11
CA GLN A 83 -13.66 1.53 2.74
C GLN A 83 -13.31 0.05 2.72
N ILE A 84 -13.62 -0.63 1.62
CA ILE A 84 -13.17 -2.02 1.40
C ILE A 84 -11.85 -1.96 0.64
N MET A 85 -10.83 -2.69 1.12
CA MET A 85 -9.56 -2.81 0.41
C MET A 85 -9.79 -3.38 -0.99
N SER A 86 -9.10 -2.81 -1.98
CA SER A 86 -8.97 -3.52 -3.25
C SER A 86 -8.18 -4.83 -3.01
N PRO A 87 -8.61 -5.95 -3.61
CA PRO A 87 -7.79 -7.15 -3.65
C PRO A 87 -6.39 -6.78 -4.14
N ARG A 88 -5.37 -7.11 -3.33
CA ARG A 88 -3.98 -6.89 -3.73
C ARG A 88 -3.71 -7.80 -4.93
N THR A 89 -3.38 -7.19 -6.05
CA THR A 89 -2.87 -7.91 -7.21
C THR A 89 -1.35 -7.91 -7.12
N ASP A 90 -0.73 -8.99 -7.60
CA ASP A 90 0.72 -9.07 -7.84
C ASP A 90 1.16 -8.17 -9.03
N LEU A 91 0.19 -7.49 -9.66
CA LEU A 91 0.36 -6.61 -10.79
C LEU A 91 0.33 -5.15 -10.31
N CYS A 92 1.19 -4.31 -10.88
CA CYS A 92 1.06 -2.87 -10.68
C CYS A 92 -0.21 -2.33 -11.39
N ASP A 93 -0.65 -1.14 -11.00
CA ASP A 93 -1.84 -0.49 -11.58
C ASP A 93 -1.76 -0.42 -13.12
N THR A 94 -0.58 -0.12 -13.67
CA THR A 94 -0.34 -0.08 -15.12
C THR A 94 -0.55 -1.43 -15.79
N CYS A 95 0.00 -2.51 -15.22
CA CYS A 95 -0.20 -3.88 -15.71
C CYS A 95 -1.68 -4.27 -15.66
N GLN A 96 -2.36 -3.96 -14.55
CA GLN A 96 -3.77 -4.27 -14.36
C GLN A 96 -4.65 -3.50 -15.36
N GLN A 97 -4.38 -2.21 -15.58
CA GLN A 97 -5.11 -1.38 -16.55
C GLN A 97 -4.90 -1.88 -17.98
N LEU A 98 -3.65 -2.11 -18.41
CA LEU A 98 -3.36 -2.59 -19.76
C LEU A 98 -4.00 -3.96 -20.03
N ARG A 99 -4.00 -4.85 -19.04
CA ARG A 99 -4.68 -6.15 -19.13
C ARG A 99 -6.19 -5.99 -19.27
N ASN A 100 -6.81 -5.13 -18.46
CA ASN A 100 -8.24 -4.85 -18.55
C ASN A 100 -8.60 -4.21 -19.89
N ASP A 101 -7.79 -3.29 -20.38
CA ASP A 101 -8.02 -2.62 -21.65
C ASP A 101 -7.91 -3.59 -22.82
N LEU A 102 -6.94 -4.51 -22.79
CA LEU A 102 -6.85 -5.62 -23.75
C LEU A 102 -8.08 -6.54 -23.69
N GLN A 103 -8.59 -6.85 -22.50
CA GLN A 103 -9.71 -7.77 -22.35
C GLN A 103 -11.07 -7.16 -22.70
N PHE A 104 -11.29 -5.88 -22.38
CA PHE A 104 -12.61 -5.27 -22.41
C PHE A 104 -12.75 -4.09 -23.39
N LYS A 105 -11.65 -3.46 -23.80
CA LYS A 105 -11.67 -2.24 -24.65
C LYS A 105 -11.11 -2.45 -26.05
N ALA A 106 -10.23 -3.42 -26.27
CA ALA A 106 -9.67 -3.72 -27.59
C ALA A 106 -10.73 -4.34 -28.52
N ARG A 107 -11.48 -3.48 -29.23
CA ARG A 107 -12.54 -3.88 -30.17
C ARG A 107 -12.04 -4.02 -31.61
N LYS A 108 -10.94 -3.34 -31.93
CA LYS A 108 -10.26 -3.40 -33.23
C LYS A 108 -8.87 -3.99 -33.08
N GLU A 109 -8.37 -4.59 -34.15
CA GLU A 109 -7.04 -5.22 -34.16
C GLU A 109 -5.91 -4.20 -33.96
N GLU A 110 -6.05 -2.99 -34.52
CA GLU A 110 -5.09 -1.89 -34.33
C GLU A 110 -4.99 -1.46 -32.85
N ASP A 111 -6.13 -1.33 -32.16
CA ASP A 111 -6.17 -0.99 -30.73
C ASP A 111 -5.50 -2.09 -29.89
N ALA A 112 -5.75 -3.36 -30.24
CA ALA A 112 -5.12 -4.50 -29.58
C ALA A 112 -3.59 -4.50 -29.78
N GLN A 113 -3.13 -4.18 -30.99
CA GLN A 113 -1.70 -4.10 -31.32
C GLN A 113 -1.00 -2.99 -30.54
N ASP A 114 -1.60 -1.79 -30.45
CA ASP A 114 -1.02 -0.68 -29.68
C ASP A 114 -0.98 -1.00 -28.18
N LEU A 115 -2.06 -1.55 -27.61
CA LEU A 115 -2.09 -1.98 -26.21
C LEU A 115 -1.07 -3.06 -25.90
N LEU A 116 -0.91 -4.05 -26.79
CA LEU A 116 0.11 -5.10 -26.66
C LEU A 116 1.53 -4.53 -26.72
N LYS A 117 1.77 -3.53 -27.58
CA LYS A 117 3.06 -2.85 -27.66
C LYS A 117 3.37 -2.14 -26.35
N ARG A 118 2.45 -1.33 -25.82
CA ARG A 118 2.61 -0.64 -24.52
C ARG A 118 2.84 -1.62 -23.37
N TYR A 119 2.10 -2.73 -23.38
CA TYR A 119 2.27 -3.79 -22.38
C TYR A 119 3.67 -4.41 -22.42
N LYS A 120 4.20 -4.74 -23.61
CA LYS A 120 5.56 -5.26 -23.77
C LYS A 120 6.63 -4.26 -23.35
N GLU A 121 6.46 -2.99 -23.71
CA GLU A 121 7.39 -1.92 -23.32
C GLU A 121 7.42 -1.73 -21.81
N HIS A 122 6.26 -1.72 -21.16
CA HIS A 122 6.17 -1.64 -19.70
C HIS A 122 6.86 -2.84 -19.03
N LEU A 123 6.62 -4.06 -19.52
CA LEU A 123 7.25 -5.27 -19.00
C LEU A 123 8.77 -5.26 -19.18
N ALA A 124 9.28 -4.73 -20.30
CA ALA A 124 10.71 -4.56 -20.52
C ALA A 124 11.33 -3.57 -19.52
N LYS A 125 10.68 -2.44 -19.26
CA LYS A 125 11.12 -1.45 -18.25
C LYS A 125 11.14 -2.05 -16.85
N ALA A 126 10.05 -2.70 -16.43
CA ALA A 126 9.96 -3.36 -15.13
C ALA A 126 11.05 -4.43 -14.95
N LYS A 127 11.36 -5.19 -16.00
CA LYS A 127 12.45 -6.17 -15.98
C LYS A 127 13.82 -5.51 -15.82
N LEU A 128 14.05 -4.38 -16.49
CA LEU A 128 15.30 -3.62 -16.37
C LEU A 128 15.49 -3.09 -14.94
N GLU A 129 14.45 -2.48 -14.37
CA GLU A 129 14.45 -1.99 -12.99
C GLU A 129 14.71 -3.12 -11.99
N ARG A 130 14.04 -4.27 -12.16
CA ARG A 130 14.26 -5.44 -11.30
C ARG A 130 15.69 -5.97 -11.40
N ASN A 131 16.27 -5.99 -12.60
CA ASN A 131 17.65 -6.40 -12.79
C ASN A 131 18.62 -5.42 -12.11
N TYR A 132 18.35 -4.12 -12.21
CA TYR A 132 19.12 -3.08 -11.53
C TYR A 132 19.06 -3.24 -10.01
N TYR A 133 17.85 -3.41 -9.44
CA TYR A 133 17.65 -3.68 -8.03
C TYR A 133 18.43 -4.92 -7.57
N ASN A 134 18.25 -6.06 -8.25
CA ASN A 134 18.94 -7.31 -7.91
C ASN A 134 20.47 -7.17 -7.94
N LYS A 135 21.00 -6.38 -8.89
CA LYS A 135 22.42 -6.09 -8.98
C LYS A 135 22.89 -5.28 -7.77
N ASN A 136 22.14 -4.24 -7.39
CA ASN A 136 22.46 -3.42 -6.24
C ASN A 136 22.34 -4.19 -4.92
N THR A 137 21.35 -5.07 -4.77
CA THR A 137 21.22 -5.92 -3.58
C THR A 137 22.46 -6.81 -3.40
N LYS A 138 22.94 -7.45 -4.49
CA LYS A 138 24.17 -8.26 -4.45
C LYS A 138 25.40 -7.43 -4.08
N LEU A 139 25.55 -6.25 -4.69
CA LEU A 139 26.65 -5.33 -4.37
C LEU A 139 26.60 -4.89 -2.90
N ALA A 140 25.42 -4.57 -2.38
CA ALA A 140 25.23 -4.19 -0.99
C ALA A 140 25.58 -5.34 -0.02
N GLU A 141 25.22 -6.58 -0.36
CA GLU A 141 25.60 -7.77 0.43
C GLU A 141 27.13 -7.99 0.44
N GLU A 142 27.79 -7.83 -0.70
CA GLU A 142 29.25 -7.92 -0.83
C GLU A 142 29.95 -6.82 -0.01
N GLN A 143 29.48 -5.58 -0.13
CA GLN A 143 29.98 -4.45 0.65
C GLN A 143 29.78 -4.67 2.15
N ARG A 144 28.60 -5.16 2.58
CA ARG A 144 28.33 -5.49 3.98
C ARG A 144 29.31 -6.55 4.50
N LYS A 145 29.58 -7.61 3.73
CA LYS A 145 30.57 -8.64 4.09
C LYS A 145 31.97 -8.05 4.24
N PHE A 146 32.39 -7.20 3.29
CA PHE A 146 33.68 -6.51 3.36
C PHE A 146 33.78 -5.60 4.59
N ILE A 147 32.75 -4.80 4.88
CA ILE A 147 32.72 -3.94 6.07
C ILE A 147 32.81 -4.80 7.34
N ASN A 148 32.03 -5.87 7.47
CA ASN A 148 32.06 -6.73 8.66
C ASN A 148 33.44 -7.37 8.91
N GLN A 149 34.11 -7.82 7.85
CA GLN A 149 35.48 -8.34 7.93
C GLN A 149 36.46 -7.27 8.42
N ASN A 150 36.38 -6.04 7.88
CA ASN A 150 37.30 -4.96 8.23
C ASN A 150 36.95 -4.27 9.57
N TYR A 151 35.68 -4.25 9.98
CA TYR A 151 35.23 -3.68 11.24
C TYR A 151 35.80 -4.45 12.44
N SER A 152 36.00 -5.76 12.28
CA SER A 152 36.68 -6.60 13.28
C SER A 152 38.15 -6.21 13.50
N ILE A 153 38.82 -5.69 12.46
CA ILE A 153 40.21 -5.19 12.52
C ILE A 153 40.27 -3.82 13.23
N LEU A 154 39.21 -3.01 13.12
CA LEU A 154 39.14 -1.67 13.70
C LEU A 154 38.82 -1.65 15.19
N LYS A 155 38.23 -2.72 15.74
CA LYS A 155 37.86 -2.84 17.17
C LYS A 155 39.04 -2.65 18.14
N GLY A 156 40.29 -2.73 17.66
CA GLY A 156 41.52 -2.51 18.45
C GLY A 156 42.23 -1.16 18.23
N LYS A 157 41.77 -0.28 17.33
CA LYS A 157 42.43 0.99 16.98
C LYS A 157 41.50 2.21 17.06
N ILE A 158 40.48 2.14 17.91
CA ILE A 158 39.52 3.22 18.15
C ILE A 158 40.20 4.30 19.01
N GLY A 159 41.02 5.13 18.36
CA GLY A 159 41.66 6.27 19.03
C GLY A 159 42.20 7.35 18.09
N LYS A 160 42.30 7.08 16.78
CA LYS A 160 42.88 8.00 15.80
C LYS A 160 42.12 8.09 14.47
N ILE A 161 40.83 7.78 14.44
CA ILE A 161 40.01 7.91 13.22
C ILE A 161 39.07 9.09 13.41
N TYR A 162 39.65 10.27 13.56
CA TYR A 162 38.90 11.51 13.43
C TYR A 162 38.72 11.75 11.92
N TYR A 163 37.45 11.80 11.50
CA TYR A 163 37.04 12.05 10.12
C TYR A 163 37.60 13.39 9.63
N LEU A 164 38.23 13.41 8.46
CA LEU A 164 38.79 14.62 7.83
C LEU A 164 37.70 15.57 7.29
N SER A 165 36.46 15.09 7.13
CA SER A 165 35.29 15.91 6.77
C SER A 165 33.99 15.20 7.15
N ALA A 166 32.99 15.97 7.58
CA ALA A 166 31.64 15.45 7.80
C ALA A 166 30.99 15.17 6.45
N ARG A 167 30.43 13.96 6.29
CA ARG A 167 29.72 13.52 5.08
C ARG A 167 28.24 13.43 5.40
N LYS A 168 27.39 14.08 4.60
CA LYS A 168 25.94 13.99 4.79
C LYS A 168 25.48 12.66 4.20
N VAL A 169 24.69 11.94 4.98
CA VAL A 169 24.10 10.66 4.58
C VAL A 169 22.66 10.65 5.04
N HIS A 170 21.80 9.90 4.34
CA HIS A 170 20.44 9.64 4.80
C HIS A 170 20.39 8.24 5.40
N LEU A 171 19.89 8.13 6.63
CA LEU A 171 19.76 6.86 7.34
C LEU A 171 18.28 6.53 7.52
N PHE A 172 17.85 5.35 7.11
CA PHE A 172 16.53 4.82 7.45
C PHE A 172 16.64 3.34 7.81
N GLY A 173 15.70 2.84 8.62
CA GLY A 173 15.70 1.45 9.09
C GLY A 173 14.38 0.75 8.79
N ILE A 174 14.46 -0.54 8.49
CA ILE A 174 13.31 -1.44 8.40
C ILE A 174 13.45 -2.45 9.54
N GLN A 175 12.43 -2.52 10.40
CA GLN A 175 12.32 -3.51 11.46
C GLN A 175 11.53 -4.70 10.92
N ASP A 176 12.11 -5.90 10.99
CA ASP A 176 11.38 -7.15 10.78
C ASP A 176 10.96 -7.69 12.16
N GLU A 177 9.67 -7.57 12.48
CA GLU A 177 9.10 -8.01 13.76
C GLU A 177 9.09 -9.53 13.90
N ALA A 178 9.06 -10.30 12.80
CA ALA A 178 9.02 -11.76 12.86
C ALA A 178 10.35 -12.34 13.35
N VAL A 179 11.47 -11.71 12.99
CA VAL A 179 12.82 -12.15 13.40
C VAL A 179 13.48 -11.24 14.44
N HIS A 180 12.81 -10.16 14.87
CA HIS A 180 13.33 -9.18 15.82
C HIS A 180 14.65 -8.52 15.35
N GLU A 181 14.80 -8.34 14.04
CA GLU A 181 16.00 -7.73 13.45
C GLU A 181 15.69 -6.33 12.90
N GLN A 182 16.63 -5.40 13.06
CA GLN A 182 16.57 -4.08 12.43
C GLN A 182 17.65 -3.97 11.36
N ILE A 183 17.24 -3.74 10.11
CA ILE A 183 18.15 -3.51 8.99
C ILE A 183 18.19 -2.01 8.73
N ASN A 184 19.37 -1.41 8.90
CA ASN A 184 19.59 0.01 8.63
C ASN A 184 20.25 0.19 7.26
N TYR A 185 19.69 1.11 6.48
CA TYR A 185 20.16 1.51 5.15
C TYR A 185 20.77 2.91 5.24
N VAL A 186 21.93 3.08 4.61
CA VAL A 186 22.63 4.37 4.47
C VAL A 186 22.64 4.73 3.00
N LEU A 187 22.07 5.88 2.65
CA LEU A 187 22.18 6.47 1.31
C LEU A 187 23.26 7.54 1.33
N ASP A 188 24.22 7.44 0.42
CA ASP A 188 25.29 8.43 0.28
C ASP A 188 24.75 9.72 -0.40
N GLU A 189 25.46 10.83 -0.23
CA GLU A 189 25.13 12.14 -0.83
C GLU A 189 24.89 12.06 -2.34
N ASN A 190 25.65 11.20 -3.03
CA ASN A 190 25.61 11.02 -4.48
C ASN A 190 24.45 10.12 -4.95
N GLU A 191 23.79 9.42 -4.03
CA GLU A 191 22.65 8.55 -4.30
C GLU A 191 21.31 9.28 -4.08
N LEU A 192 21.37 10.49 -3.52
CA LEU A 192 20.24 11.41 -3.44
C LEU A 192 20.11 12.12 -4.79
N LEU A 193 19.20 11.62 -5.64
CA LEU A 193 18.69 12.39 -6.77
C LEU A 193 18.11 13.71 -6.24
N GLY A 194 18.39 14.82 -6.92
CA GLY A 194 18.32 16.19 -6.44
C GLY A 194 17.00 16.63 -5.81
N LYS A 195 17.04 17.78 -5.13
CA LYS A 195 15.87 18.41 -4.51
C LYS A 195 14.97 19.06 -5.57
N GLY A 196 14.20 18.25 -6.29
CA GLY A 196 13.23 18.71 -7.29
C GLY A 196 11.83 18.14 -7.03
N PRO A 197 10.74 18.92 -7.18
CA PRO A 197 9.37 18.43 -7.03
C PRO A 197 8.93 17.38 -8.07
N ASN A 198 9.78 17.11 -9.07
CA ASN A 198 9.54 16.14 -10.15
C ASN A 198 10.42 14.89 -10.08
N GLU A 199 11.26 14.74 -9.05
CA GLU A 199 12.04 13.53 -8.86
C GLU A 199 11.32 12.62 -7.88
N SER A 200 10.91 11.45 -8.38
CA SER A 200 10.30 10.40 -7.59
C SER A 200 11.23 10.01 -6.45
N ASN A 201 10.95 10.52 -5.24
CA ASN A 201 11.39 9.90 -4.00
C ASN A 201 11.21 8.38 -4.18
N LEU A 202 12.26 7.58 -4.07
CA LEU A 202 12.18 6.11 -4.16
C LEU A 202 11.54 5.48 -2.89
N LEU A 203 11.09 6.32 -1.95
CA LEU A 203 10.41 5.91 -0.73
C LEU A 203 9.02 5.24 -0.90
N PRO A 204 8.24 5.35 -2.01
CA PRO A 204 6.98 4.62 -2.11
C PRO A 204 7.14 3.19 -2.65
N TYR A 205 8.35 2.70 -2.92
CA TYR A 205 8.54 1.35 -3.47
C TYR A 205 8.89 0.26 -2.44
N PHE A 206 8.98 0.59 -1.16
CA PHE A 206 8.96 -0.41 -0.09
C PHE A 206 7.52 -0.80 0.21
N ASN A 207 6.92 -1.63 -0.64
CA ASN A 207 5.77 -2.43 -0.24
C ASN A 207 6.30 -3.56 0.65
N LEU A 208 6.11 -3.42 1.97
CA LEU A 208 5.85 -4.55 2.86
C LEU A 208 4.43 -5.05 2.59
#